data_AF-A0A9E5VMH7-F1
#
_entry.id   AF-A0A9E5VMH7-F1
#
_cell.length_a   1.000
_cell.length_b   1.000
_cell.length_c   1.000
_cell.angle_alpha   90.00
_cell.angle_beta   90.00
_cell.angle_gamma   90.00
#
_symmetry.space_group_name_H-M   'P 1'
#
loop_
_entity.id
_entity.type
_entity.pdbx_description
1 polymer ?
#
loop_
_entity_poly.entity_id
_entity_poly.type
_entity_poly.pdbx_seq_one_letter_code
_entity_poly.pdbx_strand_id
1 'polypeptide(L)'
;MYRNRMSRQKRRQRAVDEQVGQMNKGLDGMTLSAVLEDNVAVMQNLFADVDVFRVRRLESEDGSLRFALMFCEGMIDCKYVELSIISPLLSASVTEGDAADYLV
;
A
#
# COMPACT_ATOMS: atom_id res chain seq x y z
N MET A 1 -15.62 -5.11 -39.50
CA MET A 1 -14.52 -4.28 -38.93
C MET A 1 -14.25 -4.48 -37.42
N TYR A 2 -15.06 -5.25 -36.66
CA TYR A 2 -14.90 -5.38 -35.20
C TYR A 2 -13.78 -6.35 -34.71
N ARG A 3 -13.44 -7.40 -35.46
CA ARG A 3 -12.41 -8.40 -35.07
C ARG A 3 -10.99 -7.82 -34.91
N ASN A 4 -10.63 -6.80 -35.68
CA ASN A 4 -9.27 -6.23 -35.68
C ASN A 4 -9.00 -5.28 -34.49
N ARG A 5 -10.03 -4.71 -33.85
CA ARG A 5 -9.86 -3.89 -32.64
C ARG A 5 -9.52 -4.74 -31.42
N MET A 6 -10.24 -5.85 -31.24
CA MET A 6 -10.03 -6.78 -30.12
C MET A 6 -8.65 -7.44 -30.15
N SER A 7 -8.13 -7.81 -31.33
CA SER A 7 -6.81 -8.43 -31.44
C SER A 7 -5.66 -7.46 -31.13
N ARG A 8 -5.79 -6.19 -31.52
CA ARG A 8 -4.83 -5.12 -31.17
C ARG A 8 -4.87 -4.78 -29.68
N GLN A 9 -6.06 -4.69 -29.09
CA GLN A 9 -6.21 -4.46 -27.65
C GLN A 9 -5.61 -5.61 -26.84
N LYS A 10 -5.86 -6.86 -27.23
CA LYS A 10 -5.30 -8.04 -26.56
C LYS A 10 -3.76 -8.11 -26.66
N ARG A 11 -3.19 -7.72 -27.81
CA ARG A 11 -1.72 -7.62 -27.97
C ARG A 11 -1.13 -6.51 -27.10
N ARG A 12 -1.80 -5.35 -27.03
CA ARG A 12 -1.35 -4.23 -26.19
C ARG A 12 -1.44 -4.56 -24.70
N GLN A 13 -2.51 -5.24 -24.27
CA GLN A 13 -2.63 -5.71 -22.89
C GLN A 13 -1.50 -6.68 -22.53
N ARG A 14 -1.22 -7.68 -23.40
CA ARG A 14 -0.11 -8.61 -23.18
C ARG A 14 1.25 -7.92 -23.06
N ALA A 15 1.52 -6.91 -23.89
CA ALA A 15 2.77 -6.15 -23.82
C ALA A 15 2.90 -5.39 -22.48
N VAL A 16 1.79 -4.81 -21.99
CA VAL A 16 1.74 -4.18 -20.67
C VAL A 16 1.97 -5.23 -19.57
N ASP A 17 1.25 -6.35 -19.62
CA ASP A 17 1.35 -7.42 -18.62
C ASP A 17 2.78 -8.00 -18.56
N GLU A 18 3.43 -8.20 -19.71
CA GLU A 18 4.83 -8.66 -19.77
C GLU A 18 5.81 -7.64 -19.17
N GLN A 19 5.60 -6.35 -19.45
CA GLN A 19 6.43 -5.28 -18.91
C GLN A 19 6.26 -5.14 -17.39
N VAL A 20 5.01 -5.20 -16.90
CA VAL A 20 4.69 -5.25 -15.46
C VAL A 20 5.35 -6.47 -14.82
N GLY A 21 5.23 -7.64 -15.45
CA GLY A 21 5.86 -8.87 -14.96
C GLY A 21 7.39 -8.75 -14.85
N GLN A 22 8.06 -8.13 -15.83
CA GLN A 22 9.50 -7.91 -15.78
C GLN A 22 9.91 -6.93 -14.67
N MET A 23 9.14 -5.87 -14.45
CA MET A 23 9.38 -4.93 -13.35
C MET A 23 9.23 -5.59 -11.98
N ASN A 24 8.24 -6.47 -11.83
CA ASN A 24 7.94 -7.10 -10.55
C ASN A 24 8.87 -8.26 -10.19
N LYS A 25 9.65 -8.82 -11.13
CA LYS A 25 10.62 -9.90 -10.82
C LYS A 25 11.64 -9.53 -9.74
N GLY A 26 11.98 -8.25 -9.62
CA GLY A 26 12.89 -7.76 -8.58
C GLY A 26 12.28 -7.72 -7.17
N LEU A 27 10.97 -7.97 -7.06
CA LEU A 27 10.22 -7.99 -5.80
C LEU A 27 10.05 -9.41 -5.26
N ASP A 28 10.44 -10.44 -6.01
CA ASP A 28 10.36 -11.84 -5.58
C ASP A 28 11.25 -12.05 -4.34
N GLY A 29 10.61 -12.34 -3.20
CA GLY A 29 11.26 -12.51 -1.89
C GLY A 29 11.20 -11.30 -0.96
N MET A 30 10.67 -10.17 -1.43
CA MET A 30 10.40 -9.02 -0.57
C MET A 30 9.19 -9.33 0.33
N THR A 31 9.45 -9.48 1.63
CA THR A 31 8.41 -9.79 2.64
C THR A 31 8.30 -8.65 3.63
N LEU A 32 7.11 -8.46 4.19
CA LEU A 32 6.92 -7.54 5.31
C LEU A 32 7.56 -8.14 6.56
N SER A 33 8.23 -7.28 7.33
CA SER A 33 8.78 -7.61 8.64
C SER A 33 7.76 -7.32 9.75
N ALA A 34 8.05 -7.78 10.96
CA ALA A 34 7.30 -7.39 12.16
C ALA A 34 7.60 -5.95 12.63
N VAL A 35 8.60 -5.28 12.05
CA VAL A 35 9.04 -3.94 12.44
C VAL A 35 8.44 -2.91 11.49
N LEU A 36 7.59 -2.03 12.02
CA LEU A 36 6.90 -1.01 11.22
C LEU A 36 7.87 -0.14 10.41
N GLU A 37 8.98 0.29 11.02
CA GLU A 37 9.95 1.17 10.37
C GLU A 37 10.63 0.52 9.17
N ASP A 38 10.97 -0.76 9.27
CA ASP A 38 11.59 -1.52 8.19
C ASP A 38 10.62 -1.60 6.99
N ASN A 39 9.33 -1.82 7.26
CA ASN A 39 8.30 -1.86 6.24
C ASN A 39 8.09 -0.48 5.57
N VAL A 40 8.15 0.60 6.36
CA VAL A 40 8.05 1.97 5.81
C VAL A 40 9.24 2.29 4.93
N ALA A 41 10.46 1.94 5.36
CA ALA A 41 11.66 2.17 4.56
C ALA A 41 11.62 1.40 3.23
N VAL A 42 11.17 0.13 3.27
CA VAL A 42 10.91 -0.68 2.07
C VAL A 42 9.97 0.04 1.11
N MET A 43 8.82 0.51 1.59
CA MET A 43 7.83 1.18 0.75
C MET A 43 8.33 2.52 0.20
N GLN A 44 9.05 3.30 1.00
CA GLN A 44 9.66 4.56 0.54
C GLN A 44 10.68 4.32 -0.57
N ASN A 45 11.47 3.25 -0.48
CA ASN A 45 12.41 2.88 -1.55
C ASN A 45 11.70 2.40 -2.82
N LEU A 46 10.62 1.62 -2.68
CA LEU A 46 9.83 1.15 -3.82
C LEU A 46 9.18 2.28 -4.63
N PHE A 47 8.80 3.36 -3.94
CA PHE A 47 8.14 4.52 -4.53
C PHE A 47 9.03 5.77 -4.55
N ALA A 48 10.35 5.61 -4.48
CA ALA A 48 11.29 6.72 -4.39
C ALA A 48 11.18 7.71 -5.57
N ASP A 49 10.86 7.20 -6.76
CA ASP A 49 10.69 7.98 -7.98
C ASP A 49 9.24 8.45 -8.23
N VAL A 50 8.36 8.34 -7.23
CA VAL A 50 6.95 8.72 -7.33
C VAL A 50 6.68 9.93 -6.44
N ASP A 51 6.72 11.12 -7.04
CA ASP A 51 6.59 12.41 -6.33
C ASP A 51 5.28 12.57 -5.53
N VAL A 52 4.23 11.88 -5.97
CA VAL A 52 2.90 11.93 -5.33
C VAL A 52 2.77 10.91 -4.20
N PHE A 53 3.76 10.05 -3.96
CA PHE A 53 3.72 9.08 -2.88
C PHE A 53 3.91 9.80 -1.53
N ARG A 54 2.99 9.55 -0.60
CA ARG A 54 2.95 10.14 0.73
C ARG A 54 2.93 9.06 1.79
N VAL A 55 3.66 9.31 2.87
CA VAL A 55 3.63 8.51 4.09
C VAL A 55 3.17 9.41 5.24
N ARG A 56 2.06 9.05 5.89
CA ARG A 56 1.55 9.72 7.08
C ARG A 56 1.72 8.80 8.29
N ARG A 57 2.45 9.28 9.30
CA ARG A 57 2.60 8.59 10.58
C ARG A 57 1.44 8.96 11.49
N LEU A 58 0.90 7.97 12.18
CA LEU A 58 -0.23 8.12 13.10
C LEU A 58 0.07 7.31 14.36
N GLU A 59 -0.55 7.72 15.45
CA GLU A 59 -0.43 7.07 16.75
C GLU A 59 -1.81 7.08 17.39
N SER A 60 -2.17 6.02 18.11
CA SER A 60 -3.42 5.99 18.88
C SER A 60 -3.41 7.07 19.97
N GLU A 61 -4.57 7.47 20.44
CA GLU A 61 -4.74 8.51 21.48
C GLU A 61 -3.95 8.22 22.77
N ASP A 62 -3.76 6.93 23.10
CA ASP A 62 -3.03 6.47 24.28
C ASP A 62 -1.53 6.23 24.02
N GLY A 63 -1.06 6.37 22.77
CA GLY A 63 0.33 6.14 22.39
C GLY A 63 0.74 4.67 22.25
N SER A 64 -0.18 3.72 22.45
CA SER A 64 0.15 2.29 22.49
C SER A 64 0.39 1.69 21.11
N LEU A 65 -0.25 2.24 20.08
CA LEU A 65 -0.19 1.75 18.71
C LEU A 65 0.36 2.81 17.78
N ARG A 66 1.30 2.41 16.93
CA ARG A 66 1.86 3.24 15.87
C ARG A 66 1.47 2.69 14.52
N PHE A 67 1.08 3.58 13.62
CA PHE A 67 0.64 3.25 12.28
C PHE A 67 1.39 4.08 11.23
N ALA A 68 1.49 3.54 10.02
CA ALA A 68 1.95 4.27 8.85
C ALA A 68 0.94 4.09 7.71
N LEU A 69 0.32 5.18 7.29
CA LEU A 69 -0.59 5.20 6.15
C LEU A 69 0.18 5.69 4.91
N MET A 70 0.18 4.87 3.86
CA MET A 70 0.94 5.12 2.63
C MET A 70 -0.02 5.21 1.45
N PHE A 71 0.03 6.30 0.68
CA PHE A 71 -0.91 6.56 -0.41
C PHE A 71 -0.32 7.48 -1.48
N CYS A 72 -0.87 7.45 -2.69
CA CYS A 72 -0.54 8.42 -3.73
C CYS A 72 -1.55 9.57 -3.71
N GLU A 73 -1.06 10.80 -3.54
CA GLU A 73 -1.85 12.02 -3.56
C GLU A 73 -2.57 12.19 -4.92
N GLY A 74 -3.84 12.58 -4.88
CA GLY A 74 -4.68 12.70 -6.08
C GLY A 74 -5.28 11.38 -6.59
N MET A 75 -4.90 10.23 -6.04
CA MET A 75 -5.48 8.92 -6.37
C MET A 75 -6.57 8.46 -5.41
N ILE A 76 -6.74 9.18 -4.31
CA ILE A 76 -7.69 8.90 -3.24
C ILE A 76 -8.44 10.16 -2.85
N ASP A 77 -9.66 10.00 -2.32
CA ASP A 77 -10.37 11.08 -1.67
C ASP A 77 -9.92 11.18 -0.21
N CYS A 78 -9.13 12.22 0.08
CA CYS A 78 -8.58 12.45 1.41
C CYS A 78 -9.65 12.61 2.48
N LYS A 79 -10.87 13.07 2.15
CA LYS A 79 -11.96 13.19 3.15
C LYS A 79 -12.44 11.82 3.61
N TYR A 80 -12.57 10.87 2.68
CA TYR A 80 -12.93 9.49 3.03
C TYR A 80 -11.81 8.81 3.81
N VAL A 81 -10.55 9.07 3.47
CA VAL A 81 -9.42 8.53 4.23
C VAL A 81 -9.38 9.09 5.66
N GLU A 82 -9.60 10.39 5.84
CA GLU A 82 -9.62 10.99 7.18
C GLU A 82 -10.75 10.39 8.04
N LEU A 83 -11.97 10.33 7.51
CA LEU A 83 -13.15 9.88 8.26
C LEU A 83 -13.19 8.37 8.48
N SER A 84 -12.85 7.58 7.47
CA SER A 84 -13.06 6.12 7.50
C SER A 84 -11.82 5.32 7.90
N ILE A 85 -10.63 5.94 7.88
CA ILE A 85 -9.37 5.24 8.20
C ILE A 85 -8.69 5.94 9.36
N ILE A 86 -8.37 7.23 9.23
CA ILE A 86 -7.51 7.91 10.20
C ILE A 86 -8.22 8.11 11.53
N SER A 87 -9.43 8.66 11.54
CA SER A 87 -10.18 8.87 12.78
C SER A 87 -10.39 7.56 13.57
N PRO A 88 -10.79 6.43 12.97
CA PRO A 88 -10.87 5.15 13.68
C PRO A 88 -9.53 4.64 14.23
N LEU A 89 -8.42 4.85 13.51
CA LEU A 89 -7.09 4.41 13.97
C LEU A 89 -6.59 5.21 15.17
N LEU A 90 -6.93 6.50 15.26
CA LEU A 90 -6.59 7.32 16.42
C LEU A 90 -7.28 6.80 17.69
N SER A 91 -8.54 6.35 17.58
CA SER A 91 -9.28 5.79 18.71
C SER A 91 -9.11 4.28 18.89
N ALA A 92 -8.20 3.65 18.13
CA ALA A 92 -7.97 2.22 18.21
C ALA A 92 -7.21 1.85 19.49
N SER A 93 -7.61 0.76 20.11
CA SER A 93 -6.95 0.16 21.27
C SER A 93 -6.90 -1.35 21.10
N VAL A 94 -5.79 -1.98 21.47
CA VAL A 94 -5.69 -3.44 21.49
C VAL A 94 -5.96 -3.93 22.92
N THR A 95 -7.01 -4.72 23.09
CA THR A 95 -7.22 -5.49 24.32
C THR A 95 -6.22 -6.64 24.36
N GLU A 96 -5.57 -6.89 25.49
CA GLU A 96 -4.44 -7.82 25.65
C GLU A 96 -4.67 -9.26 25.10
N GLY A 97 -5.92 -9.66 24.84
CA GLY A 97 -6.28 -10.97 24.30
C GLY A 97 -6.12 -11.13 22.77
N ASP A 98 -6.08 -10.05 21.99
CA ASP A 98 -6.14 -10.13 20.52
C ASP A 98 -4.77 -9.96 19.83
N ALA A 99 -3.72 -9.58 20.55
CA ALA A 99 -2.42 -9.27 19.97
C ALA A 99 -1.65 -10.50 19.43
N ALA A 100 -1.97 -11.70 19.92
CA ALA A 100 -1.25 -12.93 19.60
C ALA A 100 -1.68 -13.56 18.25
N ASP A 101 -2.89 -13.28 17.76
CA ASP A 101 -3.45 -13.96 16.58
C ASP A 101 -3.08 -13.29 15.25
N TYR A 102 -2.51 -12.07 15.26
CA TYR A 102 -2.18 -11.32 14.04
C TYR A 102 -0.72 -11.45 13.59
N LEU A 103 0.12 -12.22 14.29
CA LEU A 103 1.56 -12.38 14.00
C LEU A 103 2.02 -13.83 13.77
N VAL A 104 1.11 -14.76 13.46
CA VAL A 104 1.45 -16.16 13.12
C VAL A 104 1.40 -16.41 11.62
#